data_AF-A0A1G1FWS3-F1
#
_entry.id   AF-A0A1G1FWS3-F1
#
_cell.length_a   1.000
_cell.length_b   1.000
_cell.length_c   1.000
_cell.angle_alpha   90.00
_cell.angle_beta   90.00
_cell.angle_gamma   90.00
#
_symmetry.space_group_name_H-M   'P 1'
#
loop_
_entity.id
_entity.type
_entity.pdbx_description
1 polymer ?
#
loop_
_entity_poly.entity_id
_entity_poly.type
_entity_poly.pdbx_seq_one_letter_code
_entity_poly.pdbx_strand_id
1 'polypeptide(L)'
;MAEFFVNLKIKLVLFASCGFIVLLLFSYFISDTIETRITDAQMTKVDGRFMIATEYRPFVNYDARYRFKFNSGTLQNEAIRLKGKPVRIRKYGWRMPVFSMYENVVSVKEMK
;
A
#
# COMPACT_ATOMS: atom_id res chain seq x y z
N MET A 1 3.70 36.69 -31.37
CA MET A 1 3.08 36.86 -30.04
C MET A 1 2.06 35.76 -29.73
N ALA A 2 1.03 35.53 -30.54
CA ALA A 2 0.01 34.51 -30.28
C ALA A 2 0.55 33.06 -30.17
N GLU A 3 1.48 32.66 -31.06
CA GLU A 3 2.10 31.32 -31.02
C GLU A 3 2.90 31.06 -29.75
N PHE A 4 3.54 32.10 -29.21
CA PHE A 4 4.28 32.02 -27.94
C PHE A 4 3.33 31.71 -26.77
N PHE A 5 2.17 32.36 -26.72
CA PHE A 5 1.15 32.10 -25.69
C PHE A 5 0.50 30.72 -25.83
N VAL A 6 0.29 30.22 -27.06
CA VAL A 6 -0.23 28.86 -27.28
C VAL A 6 0.78 27.81 -26.82
N ASN A 7 2.06 27.97 -27.17
CA ASN A 7 3.12 27.07 -26.73
C ASN A 7 3.30 27.08 -25.20
N LEU A 8 3.16 28.23 -24.55
CA LEU A 8 3.22 28.33 -23.09
C LEU A 8 2.04 27.62 -22.42
N LYS A 9 0.82 27.77 -22.94
CA LYS A 9 -0.37 27.06 -22.44
C LYS A 9 -0.22 25.54 -22.56
N ILE A 10 0.27 25.04 -23.71
CA ILE A 10 0.49 23.61 -23.92
C ILE A 10 1.53 23.08 -22.93
N LYS A 11 2.66 23.78 -22.75
CA LYS A 11 3.70 23.41 -21.77
C LYS A 11 3.16 23.37 -20.34
N LEU A 12 2.32 24.33 -19.94
CA LEU A 12 1.68 24.36 -18.62
C LEU A 12 0.75 23.17 -18.41
N VAL A 13 -0.09 22.84 -19.40
CA VAL A 13 -1.00 21.69 -19.33
C VAL A 13 -0.22 20.38 -19.21
N LEU A 14 0.85 20.23 -20.00
CA LEU A 14 1.73 19.05 -19.92
C LEU A 14 2.40 18.94 -18.55
N PHE A 15 2.92 20.06 -18.02
CA PHE A 15 3.56 20.07 -16.71
C PHE A 15 2.57 19.74 -15.58
N ALA A 16 1.37 20.31 -15.63
CA ALA A 16 0.30 20.01 -14.67
C ALA A 16 -0.12 18.54 -14.73
N SER A 17 -0.27 17.98 -15.94
CA SER A 17 -0.62 16.57 -16.14
C SER A 17 0.47 15.64 -15.61
N CYS A 18 1.74 15.96 -15.89
CA CYS A 18 2.88 15.22 -15.36
C CYS A 18 2.93 15.29 -13.83
N GLY A 19 2.75 16.48 -13.25
CA GLY A 19 2.69 16.68 -11.81
C GLY A 19 1.56 15.87 -11.16
N PHE A 20 0.39 15.81 -11.78
CA PHE A 20 -0.73 15.01 -11.31
C PHE A 20 -0.40 13.50 -11.30
N ILE A 21 0.23 12.99 -12.37
CA ILE A 21 0.67 11.59 -12.43
C ILE A 21 1.69 11.29 -11.33
N VAL A 22 2.67 12.18 -11.11
CA VAL A 22 3.66 12.02 -10.05
C VAL A 22 3.00 11.98 -8.67
N LEU A 23 2.02 12.84 -8.40
CA LEU A 23 1.29 12.86 -7.14
C LEU A 23 0.49 11.57 -6.91
N LEU A 24 -0.17 11.04 -7.96
CA LEU A 24 -0.88 9.77 -7.89
C LEU A 24 0.08 8.61 -7.56
N LEU A 25 1.20 8.53 -8.28
CA LEU A 25 2.21 7.51 -8.03
C LEU A 25 2.79 7.66 -6.62
N PHE A 26 3.09 8.88 -6.18
CA PHE A 26 3.59 9.17 -4.84
C PHE A 26 2.64 8.65 -3.75
N SER A 27 1.33 8.88 -3.90
CA SER A 27 0.30 8.35 -3.00
C SER A 27 0.29 6.82 -2.95
N TYR A 28 0.42 6.15 -4.10
CA TYR A 28 0.46 4.70 -4.17
C TYR A 28 1.76 4.10 -3.58
N PHE A 29 2.89 4.75 -3.86
CA PHE A 29 4.23 4.27 -3.52
C PHE A 29 4.74 4.73 -2.16
N ILE A 30 3.98 5.48 -1.37
CA ILE A 30 4.41 5.84 -0.02
C ILE A 30 3.68 5.01 1.01
N SER A 31 4.45 4.56 2.00
CA SER A 31 3.92 3.74 3.06
C SER A 31 3.36 4.62 4.16
N ASP A 32 2.11 4.36 4.50
CA ASP A 32 1.37 4.97 5.59
C ASP A 32 1.34 4.00 6.78
N THR A 33 1.12 4.51 7.98
CA THR A 33 1.13 3.72 9.21
C THR A 33 -0.20 3.87 9.93
N ILE A 34 -0.82 2.74 10.25
CA ILE A 34 -2.11 2.68 10.94
C ILE A 34 -1.98 1.87 12.22
N GLU A 35 -2.87 2.15 13.17
CA GLU A 35 -3.00 1.40 14.42
C GLU A 35 -4.33 0.64 14.37
N THR A 36 -4.27 -0.67 14.55
CA THR A 36 -5.44 -1.56 14.43
C THR A 36 -5.19 -2.86 15.19
N ARG A 37 -6.23 -3.67 15.41
CA ARG A 37 -6.08 -5.05 15.90
C ARG A 37 -6.13 -6.04 14.75
N ILE A 38 -5.27 -7.06 14.77
CA ILE A 38 -5.37 -8.20 13.84
C ILE A 38 -6.47 -9.14 14.35
N THR A 39 -7.49 -9.37 13.54
CA THR A 39 -8.57 -10.30 13.86
C THR A 39 -8.24 -11.71 13.38
N ASP A 40 -7.63 -11.83 12.21
CA ASP A 40 -7.20 -13.12 11.65
C ASP A 40 -6.04 -12.96 10.66
N ALA A 41 -5.26 -14.02 10.47
CA ALA A 41 -4.15 -14.05 9.51
C ALA A 41 -4.04 -15.45 8.88
N GLN A 42 -4.02 -15.50 7.56
CA GLN A 42 -3.97 -16.77 6.83
C GLN A 42 -2.57 -17.40 6.88
N MET A 43 -2.49 -18.72 7.07
CA MET A 43 -1.22 -19.46 7.03
C MET A 43 -0.77 -19.77 5.60
N THR A 44 -1.70 -19.90 4.67
CA THR A 44 -1.43 -20.28 3.28
C THR A 44 -1.57 -19.08 2.36
N LYS A 45 -0.71 -19.00 1.33
CA LYS A 45 -0.87 -18.02 0.27
C LYS A 45 -2.05 -18.41 -0.62
N VAL A 46 -2.91 -17.44 -0.93
CA VAL A 46 -3.93 -17.54 -1.99
C VAL A 46 -3.48 -16.64 -3.12
N ASP A 47 -3.35 -17.17 -4.34
CA ASP A 47 -2.84 -16.42 -5.50
C ASP A 47 -1.48 -15.71 -5.23
N GLY A 48 -0.57 -16.41 -4.54
CA GLY A 48 0.76 -15.89 -4.19
C GLY A 48 0.79 -14.79 -3.12
N ARG A 49 -0.36 -14.47 -2.50
CA ARG A 49 -0.50 -13.41 -1.48
C ARG A 49 -1.04 -14.00 -0.19
N PHE A 50 -0.61 -13.46 0.93
CA PHE A 50 -1.27 -13.71 2.22
C PHE A 50 -2.33 -12.66 2.49
N MET A 51 -3.37 -13.04 3.23
CA MET A 51 -4.35 -12.10 3.76
C MET A 51 -4.20 -11.93 5.27
N ILE A 52 -4.40 -10.68 5.71
CA ILE A 52 -4.43 -10.28 7.12
C ILE A 52 -5.73 -9.51 7.33
N ALA A 53 -6.64 -10.08 8.13
CA ALA A 53 -7.87 -9.42 8.53
C ALA A 53 -7.59 -8.58 9.78
N THR A 54 -8.15 -7.36 9.80
CA THR A 54 -8.03 -6.43 10.93
C THR A 54 -9.38 -5.82 11.23
N GLU A 55 -9.52 -5.19 12.39
CA GLU A 55 -10.73 -4.44 12.76
C GLU A 55 -11.00 -3.26 11.82
N TYR A 56 -9.96 -2.69 11.21
CA TYR A 56 -10.12 -1.59 10.28
C TYR A 56 -10.50 -2.06 8.86
N ARG A 57 -9.66 -2.90 8.24
CA ARG A 57 -9.91 -3.49 6.91
C ARG A 57 -8.96 -4.66 6.61
N PRO A 58 -9.29 -5.54 5.65
CA PRO A 58 -8.36 -6.56 5.20
C PRO A 58 -7.17 -5.96 4.44
N PHE A 59 -6.01 -6.55 4.68
CA PHE A 59 -4.75 -6.26 3.99
C PHE A 59 -4.21 -7.49 3.29
N VAL A 60 -3.33 -7.25 2.32
CA VAL A 60 -2.55 -8.32 1.68
C VAL A 60 -1.09 -8.22 2.06
N ASN A 61 -0.39 -9.34 2.01
CA ASN A 61 1.04 -9.41 2.25
C ASN A 61 1.69 -10.26 1.16
N TYR A 62 2.53 -9.63 0.34
CA TYR A 62 3.32 -10.30 -0.71
C TYR A 62 4.68 -9.62 -0.90
N ASP A 63 5.60 -10.32 -1.57
CA ASP A 63 6.95 -9.82 -1.83
C ASP A 63 6.94 -8.73 -2.91
N ALA A 64 7.62 -7.62 -2.63
CA ALA A 64 7.66 -6.47 -3.50
C ALA A 64 9.12 -6.14 -3.88
N ARG A 65 9.53 -6.58 -5.08
CA ARG A 65 10.91 -6.45 -5.58
C ARG A 65 11.40 -5.01 -5.60
N TYR A 66 10.58 -4.08 -6.10
CA TYR A 66 10.93 -2.65 -6.21
C TYR A 66 11.11 -1.95 -4.84
N ARG A 67 10.73 -2.61 -3.75
CA ARG A 67 10.86 -2.13 -2.37
C ARG A 67 11.81 -2.97 -1.52
N PHE A 68 12.52 -3.91 -2.15
CA PHE A 68 13.39 -4.86 -1.47
C PHE A 68 12.69 -5.64 -0.33
N LYS A 69 11.37 -5.85 -0.45
CA LYS A 69 10.59 -6.63 0.50
C LYS A 69 10.51 -8.07 0.02
N PHE A 70 11.30 -8.96 0.62
CA PHE A 70 11.36 -10.39 0.30
C PHE A 70 11.06 -11.30 1.50
N ASN A 71 10.49 -10.73 2.56
CA ASN A 71 10.26 -11.38 3.84
C ASN A 71 8.75 -11.55 4.13
N SER A 72 7.91 -11.72 3.09
CA SER A 72 6.46 -11.88 3.28
C SER A 72 6.10 -13.03 4.20
N GLY A 73 6.83 -14.16 4.15
CA GLY A 73 6.60 -15.30 5.05
C GLY A 73 6.88 -14.97 6.53
N THR A 74 8.01 -14.31 6.82
CA THR A 74 8.35 -13.90 8.19
C THR A 74 7.33 -12.91 8.74
N LEU A 75 6.94 -11.91 7.94
CA LEU A 75 5.91 -10.94 8.31
C LEU A 75 4.57 -11.62 8.57
N GLN A 76 4.22 -12.64 7.78
CA GLN A 76 3.00 -13.40 8.00
C GLN A 76 3.03 -14.16 9.33
N ASN A 77 4.14 -14.81 9.65
CA ASN A 77 4.31 -15.49 10.94
C ASN A 77 4.20 -14.51 12.12
N GLU A 78 4.75 -13.30 11.99
CA GLU A 78 4.58 -12.24 12.98
C GLU A 78 3.13 -11.81 13.11
N ALA A 79 2.41 -11.62 11.99
CA ALA A 79 1.00 -11.25 11.99
C ALA A 79 0.13 -12.34 12.67
N ILE A 80 0.42 -13.62 12.41
CA ILE A 80 -0.24 -14.76 13.07
C ILE A 80 0.03 -14.73 14.57
N ARG A 81 1.29 -14.50 14.99
CA ARG A 81 1.66 -14.40 16.42
C ARG A 81 0.98 -13.23 17.13
N LEU A 82 0.73 -12.13 16.41
CA LEU A 82 0.11 -10.92 16.94
C LEU A 82 -1.41 -10.88 16.78
N LYS A 83 -2.04 -12.01 16.39
CA LYS A 83 -3.49 -12.14 16.32
C LYS A 83 -4.15 -11.79 17.66
N GLY A 84 -5.17 -10.95 17.61
CA GLY A 84 -5.90 -10.46 18.78
C GLY A 84 -5.25 -9.29 19.53
N LYS A 85 -4.05 -8.84 19.14
CA LYS A 85 -3.33 -7.74 19.81
C LYS A 85 -3.42 -6.43 19.04
N PRO A 86 -3.33 -5.27 19.73
CA PRO A 86 -3.17 -3.98 19.06
C PRO A 86 -1.79 -3.92 18.39
N VAL A 87 -1.79 -3.60 17.11
CA VAL A 87 -0.59 -3.53 16.28
C VAL A 87 -0.55 -2.25 15.47
N ARG A 88 0.66 -1.80 15.21
CA ARG A 88 0.98 -0.77 14.25
C ARG A 88 1.36 -1.42 12.91
N ILE A 89 0.55 -1.23 11.90
CA ILE A 89 0.74 -1.78 10.55
C ILE A 89 1.21 -0.67 9.64
N ARG A 90 2.38 -0.87 9.00
CA ARG A 90 2.84 -0.02 7.92
C ARG A 90 2.39 -0.62 6.60
N LYS A 91 1.61 0.10 5.81
CA LYS A 91 0.95 -0.38 4.59
C LYS A 91 1.13 0.61 3.44
N TYR A 92 0.92 0.16 2.22
CA TYR A 92 1.00 1.02 1.03
C TYR A 92 0.09 0.52 -0.09
N GLY A 93 -0.04 1.34 -1.13
CA GLY A 93 -0.89 1.07 -2.27
C GLY A 93 -2.28 1.64 -2.06
N TRP A 94 -3.17 1.33 -2.99
CA TRP A 94 -4.55 1.79 -2.92
C TRP A 94 -5.49 0.65 -2.55
N ARG A 95 -6.54 1.03 -1.81
CA ARG A 95 -7.71 0.18 -1.63
C ARG A 95 -8.71 0.52 -2.73
N MET A 96 -8.89 -0.38 -3.68
CA MET A 96 -9.94 -0.26 -4.71
C MET A 96 -10.84 -1.50 -4.64
N PRO A 97 -11.99 -1.43 -3.93
CA PRO A 97 -12.90 -2.56 -3.73
C PRO A 97 -13.41 -3.17 -5.03
N VAL A 98 -13.74 -2.33 -6.03
CA VAL A 98 -14.27 -2.77 -7.33
C VAL A 98 -13.29 -3.70 -8.07
N PHE A 99 -11.98 -3.49 -7.89
CA PHE A 99 -10.93 -4.32 -8.49
C PHE A 99 -10.34 -5.35 -7.52
N SER A 100 -10.95 -5.54 -6.33
CA SER A 100 -10.40 -6.39 -5.27
C SER A 100 -8.93 -6.09 -4.96
N MET A 101 -8.51 -4.83 -5.08
CA MET A 101 -7.17 -4.37 -4.74
C MET A 101 -7.12 -3.98 -3.27
N TYR A 102 -6.20 -4.59 -2.55
CA TYR A 102 -5.95 -4.37 -1.14
C TYR A 102 -4.55 -3.78 -0.97
N GLU A 103 -4.38 -3.00 0.10
CA GLU A 103 -3.09 -2.42 0.44
C GLU A 103 -2.12 -3.50 0.92
N ASN A 104 -0.86 -3.40 0.50
CA ASN A 104 0.18 -4.35 0.89
C ASN A 104 0.84 -3.93 2.20
N VAL A 105 1.00 -4.88 3.12
CA VAL A 105 1.68 -4.66 4.39
C VAL A 105 3.19 -4.70 4.20
N VAL A 106 3.89 -3.75 4.81
CA VAL A 106 5.36 -3.64 4.83
C VAL A 106 5.92 -4.15 6.15
N SER A 107 5.25 -3.84 7.26
CA SER A 107 5.67 -4.29 8.59
C SER A 107 4.49 -4.31 9.55
N VAL A 108 4.51 -5.24 10.49
CA VAL A 108 3.57 -5.30 11.62
C VAL A 108 4.39 -5.21 12.90
N LYS A 109 4.02 -4.34 13.82
CA LYS A 109 4.65 -4.24 15.14
C LYS A 109 3.60 -4.22 16.23
N GLU A 110 3.84 -4.92 17.33
CA GLU A 110 3.00 -4.81 18.53
C GLU A 110 3.09 -3.38 19.08
N MET A 111 1.94 -2.84 19.47
CA MET A 111 1.92 -1.62 20.27
C MET A 111 2.18 -1.99 21.73
N LYS A 112 3.33 -1.56 22.26
CA LYS A 112 3.64 -1.66 23.69
C LYS A 112 2.91 -0.58 24.46
#